data_AF-A0A395JFI4-F1
#
_entry.id   AF-A0A395JFI4-F1
#
_cell.length_a   1.000
_cell.length_b   1.000
_cell.length_c   1.000
_cell.angle_alpha   90.00
_cell.angle_beta   90.00
_cell.angle_gamma   90.00
#
_symmetry.space_group_name_H-M   'P 1'
#
loop_
_entity.id
_entity.type
_entity.pdbx_description
1 polymer ?
#
loop_
_entity_poly.entity_id
_entity_poly.type
_entity_poly.pdbx_seq_one_letter_code
_entity_poly.pdbx_strand_id
1 'polypeptide(L)'
;MNSRNFINLVGIALLLTLAAIMSVIWHGEHSPYVVQAAISGFMDIPAAASGMASPPEQYFYFGRFTLLFYVAIFLNIIKIKQAIRPRIVLISVLFLSIALIGDIATYWLSDIYGAYLRRIGFWYAEFPALIILLAYWFSLASYQSIKSRKPQPMIWLLPLTILAIGCIQYLPHSFLLVILIVVSFKPFTQSSN
;
A
#
# COMPACT_ATOMS: atom_id res chain seq x y z
N MET A 1 -23.72 -8.45 7.83
CA MET A 1 -22.58 -7.79 7.15
C MET A 1 -22.40 -8.44 5.78
N ASN A 2 -22.34 -7.68 4.67
CA ASN A 2 -22.20 -8.27 3.34
C ASN A 2 -20.84 -9.00 3.21
N SER A 3 -20.79 -10.17 2.56
CA SER A 3 -19.58 -11.01 2.47
C SER A 3 -18.37 -10.26 1.89
N ARG A 4 -18.64 -9.32 0.97
CA ARG A 4 -17.64 -8.40 0.42
C ARG A 4 -16.99 -7.50 1.48
N ASN A 5 -17.79 -6.92 2.38
CA ASN A 5 -17.27 -6.03 3.41
C ASN A 5 -16.41 -6.82 4.40
N PHE A 6 -16.80 -8.06 4.70
CA PHE A 6 -16.00 -8.97 5.51
C PHE A 6 -14.64 -9.26 4.85
N ILE A 7 -14.60 -9.66 3.58
CA ILE A 7 -13.34 -9.93 2.86
C ILE A 7 -12.44 -8.69 2.83
N ASN A 8 -12.99 -7.52 2.55
CA ASN A 8 -12.22 -6.27 2.53
C ASN A 8 -11.67 -5.91 3.91
N LEU A 9 -12.46 -6.08 4.98
CA LEU A 9 -12.00 -5.86 6.35
C LEU A 9 -10.90 -6.84 6.74
N VAL A 10 -11.03 -8.11 6.37
CA VAL A 10 -9.98 -9.12 6.59
C VAL A 10 -8.71 -8.74 5.82
N GLY A 11 -8.81 -8.32 4.56
CA GLY A 11 -7.66 -7.85 3.78
C GLY A 11 -6.97 -6.65 4.42
N ILE A 12 -7.74 -5.67 4.92
CA ILE A 12 -7.19 -4.50 5.63
C ILE A 12 -6.49 -4.91 6.92
N ALA A 13 -7.10 -5.80 7.71
CA ALA A 13 -6.50 -6.31 8.94
C ALA A 13 -5.19 -7.06 8.66
N LEU A 14 -5.17 -7.93 7.65
CA LEU A 14 -3.97 -8.66 7.23
C LEU A 14 -2.86 -7.71 6.75
N LEU A 15 -3.20 -6.68 5.97
CA LEU A 15 -2.22 -5.69 5.51
C LEU A 15 -1.68 -4.84 6.66
N LEU A 16 -2.52 -4.49 7.62
CA LEU A 16 -2.09 -3.81 8.85
C LEU A 16 -1.09 -4.67 9.62
N THR A 17 -1.39 -5.95 9.84
CA THR A 17 -0.49 -6.88 10.51
C THR A 17 0.82 -7.03 9.73
N LEU A 18 0.76 -7.23 8.42
CA LEU A 18 1.96 -7.35 7.59
C LEU A 18 2.81 -6.06 7.63
N ALA A 19 2.18 -4.90 7.51
CA ALA A 19 2.88 -3.62 7.54
C ALA A 19 3.57 -3.37 8.90
N ALA A 20 2.92 -3.78 9.99
CA ALA A 20 3.51 -3.73 11.31
C ALA A 20 4.73 -4.66 11.41
N ILE A 21 4.63 -5.92 10.95
CA ILE A 21 5.75 -6.89 10.96
C ILE A 21 6.92 -6.36 10.15
N MET A 22 6.65 -5.87 8.94
CA MET A 22 7.68 -5.32 8.05
C MET A 22 8.32 -4.06 8.63
N SER A 23 7.57 -3.24 9.36
CA SER A 23 8.13 -2.10 10.09
C SER A 23 9.12 -2.54 11.17
N VAL A 24 8.76 -3.56 11.97
CA VAL A 24 9.64 -4.13 13.01
C VAL A 24 10.91 -4.70 12.40
N ILE A 25 10.80 -5.46 11.31
CA ILE A 25 11.97 -6.00 10.62
C ILE A 25 12.86 -4.88 10.07
N TRP A 26 12.26 -3.83 9.50
CA TRP A 26 12.99 -2.75 8.85
C TRP A 26 13.75 -1.84 9.85
N HIS A 27 13.12 -1.46 10.96
CA HIS A 27 13.70 -0.53 11.94
C HIS A 27 14.26 -1.21 13.19
N GLY A 28 13.97 -2.49 13.42
CA GLY A 28 14.40 -3.22 14.62
C GLY A 28 13.95 -2.51 15.90
N GLU A 29 14.88 -2.32 16.83
CA GLU A 29 14.66 -1.60 18.10
C GLU A 29 14.23 -0.13 17.93
N HIS A 30 14.42 0.47 16.75
CA HIS A 30 13.99 1.84 16.46
C HIS A 30 12.56 1.94 15.91
N SER A 31 11.83 0.83 15.80
CA SER A 31 10.44 0.83 15.34
C SER A 31 9.53 1.62 16.29
N PRO A 32 8.37 2.13 15.86
CA PRO A 32 7.42 2.75 16.77
C PRO A 32 7.04 1.84 17.94
N TYR A 33 7.07 2.36 19.17
CA TYR A 33 6.80 1.56 20.39
C TYR A 33 5.49 0.77 20.31
N VAL A 34 4.41 1.38 19.80
CA VAL A 34 3.10 0.71 19.66
C VAL A 34 3.17 -0.47 18.69
N VAL A 35 3.96 -0.34 17.62
CA VAL A 35 4.16 -1.40 16.62
C VAL A 35 5.01 -2.52 17.22
N GLN A 36 6.07 -2.18 17.96
CA GLN A 36 6.88 -3.17 18.69
C GLN A 36 6.04 -3.95 19.70
N ALA A 37 5.27 -3.25 20.54
CA ALA A 37 4.43 -3.85 21.56
C ALA A 37 3.34 -4.77 20.98
N ALA A 38 2.82 -4.45 19.79
CA ALA A 38 1.84 -5.29 19.11
C ALA A 38 2.45 -6.60 18.56
N ILE A 39 3.76 -6.63 18.31
CA ILE A 39 4.45 -7.73 17.62
C ILE A 39 5.37 -8.52 18.53
N SER A 40 5.82 -7.96 19.65
CA SER A 40 6.73 -8.61 20.61
C SER A 40 6.17 -9.90 21.20
N GLY A 41 4.85 -10.09 21.19
CA GLY A 41 4.20 -11.36 21.57
C GLY A 41 4.26 -12.46 20.50
N PHE A 42 4.68 -12.14 19.27
CA PHE A 42 4.68 -13.04 18.11
C PHE A 42 6.08 -13.32 17.56
N MET A 43 7.04 -12.41 17.75
CA MET A 43 8.42 -12.58 17.29
C MET A 43 9.39 -11.76 18.14
N ASP A 44 10.64 -12.24 18.22
CA ASP A 44 11.74 -11.45 18.76
C ASP A 44 12.03 -10.24 17.87
N ILE A 45 12.44 -9.13 18.48
CA ILE A 45 12.79 -7.90 17.77
C ILE A 45 14.16 -8.11 17.10
N PRO A 46 14.25 -8.08 15.76
CA PRO A 46 15.52 -8.29 15.07
C PRO A 46 16.36 -7.01 15.08
N ALA A 47 17.65 -7.15 14.76
CA ALA A 47 18.45 -6.01 14.36
C ALA A 47 17.86 -5.35 13.10
N ALA A 48 17.96 -4.03 13.01
CA ALA A 48 17.32 -3.24 11.96
C ALA A 48 17.82 -3.61 10.55
N ALA A 49 16.94 -4.15 9.71
CA ALA A 49 17.28 -4.54 8.33
C ALA A 49 17.69 -3.35 7.45
N SER A 50 17.22 -2.14 7.77
CA SER A 50 17.54 -0.91 7.03
C SER A 50 19.04 -0.57 7.00
N GLY A 51 19.80 -0.97 8.02
CA GLY A 51 21.25 -0.76 8.09
C GLY A 51 22.08 -1.89 7.45
N MET A 52 21.44 -2.97 7.00
CA MET A 52 22.15 -4.16 6.53
C MET A 52 22.37 -4.13 5.01
N ALA A 53 23.57 -4.53 4.57
CA ALA A 53 23.83 -4.77 3.15
C ALA A 53 22.92 -5.89 2.61
N SER A 54 22.75 -6.95 3.41
CA SER A 54 21.82 -8.04 3.18
C SER A 54 20.81 -8.12 4.32
N PRO A 55 19.54 -7.73 4.10
CA PRO A 55 18.45 -7.92 5.05
C PRO A 55 18.29 -9.40 5.47
N PRO A 56 17.70 -9.67 6.63
CA PRO A 56 17.41 -11.03 7.07
C PRO A 56 16.39 -11.70 6.13
N GLU A 57 16.42 -13.02 6.04
CA GLU A 57 15.53 -13.81 5.17
C GLU A 57 14.04 -13.50 5.42
N GLN A 58 13.69 -13.23 6.69
CA GLN A 58 12.36 -12.83 7.13
C GLN A 58 11.83 -11.58 6.38
N TYR A 59 12.69 -10.62 6.06
CA TYR A 59 12.33 -9.43 5.29
C TYR A 59 11.76 -9.81 3.91
N PHE A 60 12.42 -10.75 3.23
CA PHE A 60 11.98 -11.21 1.92
C PHE A 60 10.75 -12.11 2.05
N TYR A 61 10.74 -13.03 3.01
CA TYR A 61 9.61 -13.92 3.25
C TYR A 61 8.29 -13.16 3.47
N PHE A 62 8.29 -12.20 4.40
CA PHE A 62 7.10 -11.40 4.68
C PHE A 62 6.76 -10.44 3.53
N GLY A 63 7.76 -9.81 2.92
CA GLY A 63 7.55 -8.90 1.79
C GLY A 63 6.88 -9.57 0.57
N ARG A 64 7.11 -10.88 0.34
CA ARG A 64 6.46 -11.63 -0.75
C ARG A 64 4.93 -11.71 -0.60
N PHE A 65 4.39 -11.63 0.62
CA PHE A 65 2.93 -11.63 0.84
C PHE A 65 2.26 -10.33 0.38
N THR A 66 3.01 -9.25 0.14
CA THR A 66 2.50 -7.97 -0.39
C THR A 66 1.76 -8.14 -1.71
N LEU A 67 2.20 -9.12 -2.52
CA LEU A 67 1.57 -9.53 -3.78
C LEU A 67 0.06 -9.77 -3.65
N LEU A 68 -0.39 -10.38 -2.55
CA LEU A 68 -1.80 -10.68 -2.31
C LEU A 68 -2.65 -9.40 -2.26
N PHE A 69 -2.10 -8.31 -1.73
CA PHE A 69 -2.80 -7.04 -1.63
C PHE A 69 -2.86 -6.31 -2.96
N TYR A 70 -1.82 -6.39 -3.80
CA TYR A 70 -1.90 -5.93 -5.18
C TYR A 70 -3.04 -6.64 -5.93
N VAL A 71 -3.13 -7.97 -5.83
CA VAL A 71 -4.23 -8.75 -6.42
C VAL A 71 -5.59 -8.29 -5.88
N ALA A 72 -5.72 -8.13 -4.56
CA ALA A 72 -6.96 -7.65 -3.95
C ALA A 72 -7.38 -6.25 -4.43
N ILE A 73 -6.42 -5.34 -4.61
CA ILE A 73 -6.65 -3.99 -5.14
C ILE A 73 -7.09 -4.05 -6.61
N PHE A 74 -6.40 -4.83 -7.45
CA PHE A 74 -6.80 -5.03 -8.86
C PHE A 74 -8.23 -5.55 -8.97
N LEU A 75 -8.59 -6.57 -8.18
CA LEU A 75 -9.94 -7.12 -8.16
C LEU A 75 -10.98 -6.08 -7.74
N ASN A 76 -10.68 -5.23 -6.74
CA ASN A 76 -11.57 -4.15 -6.35
C ASN A 76 -11.73 -3.12 -7.47
N ILE A 77 -10.65 -2.71 -8.16
CA ILE A 77 -10.70 -1.78 -9.30
C ILE A 77 -11.55 -2.35 -10.45
N ILE A 78 -11.35 -3.64 -10.81
CA ILE A 78 -12.13 -4.30 -11.86
C ILE A 78 -13.62 -4.31 -11.51
N LYS A 79 -13.98 -4.54 -10.24
CA LYS A 79 -15.38 -4.53 -9.79
C LYS A 79 -16.03 -3.17 -9.91
N ILE A 80 -15.29 -2.09 -9.68
CA ILE A 80 -15.80 -0.71 -9.75
C ILE A 80 -15.64 -0.07 -11.13
N LYS A 81 -15.04 -0.76 -12.10
CA LYS A 81 -14.68 -0.19 -13.43
C LYS A 81 -15.85 0.40 -14.21
N GLN A 82 -17.07 -0.14 -14.02
CA GLN A 82 -18.27 0.35 -14.70
C GLN A 82 -18.79 1.66 -14.11
N ALA A 83 -18.45 1.97 -12.86
CA ALA A 83 -18.89 3.17 -12.16
C ALA A 83 -17.93 4.36 -12.35
N ILE A 84 -16.79 4.15 -13.01
CA ILE A 84 -15.68 5.11 -13.09
C ILE A 84 -15.28 5.29 -14.55
N ARG A 85 -14.79 6.49 -14.91
CA ARG A 85 -14.30 6.75 -16.27
C ARG A 85 -13.18 5.76 -16.64
N PRO A 86 -13.20 5.19 -17.86
CA PRO A 86 -12.21 4.21 -18.30
C PRO A 86 -10.76 4.69 -18.16
N ARG A 87 -10.49 5.99 -18.40
CA ARG A 87 -9.16 6.58 -18.23
C ARG A 87 -8.62 6.50 -16.79
N ILE A 88 -9.48 6.67 -15.79
CA ILE A 88 -9.09 6.56 -14.38
C ILE A 88 -8.70 5.12 -14.06
N VAL A 89 -9.47 4.15 -14.56
CA VAL A 89 -9.18 2.72 -14.41
C VAL A 89 -7.83 2.38 -15.05
N LEU A 90 -7.62 2.82 -16.29
CA LEU A 90 -6.38 2.58 -17.04
C LEU A 90 -5.15 3.13 -16.30
N ILE A 91 -5.20 4.40 -15.88
CA ILE A 91 -4.10 5.04 -15.15
C ILE A 91 -3.84 4.31 -13.82
N SER A 92 -4.90 3.94 -13.11
CA SER A 92 -4.77 3.23 -11.83
C SER A 92 -4.12 1.86 -12.00
N VAL A 93 -4.55 1.10 -13.00
CA VAL A 93 -3.99 -0.21 -13.34
C VAL A 93 -2.53 -0.09 -13.78
N LEU A 94 -2.19 0.92 -14.57
CA LEU A 94 -0.82 1.16 -15.03
C LEU A 94 0.13 1.38 -13.85
N PHE A 95 -0.18 2.33 -12.96
CA PHE A 95 0.69 2.61 -11.81
C PHE A 95 0.74 1.47 -10.81
N LEU A 96 -0.37 0.76 -10.56
CA LEU A 96 -0.34 -0.45 -9.73
C LEU A 96 0.50 -1.57 -10.36
N SER A 97 0.51 -1.69 -11.68
CA SER A 97 1.33 -2.70 -12.37
C SER A 97 2.81 -2.38 -12.26
N ILE A 98 3.20 -1.11 -12.43
CA ILE A 98 4.57 -0.66 -12.19
C ILE A 98 4.97 -0.91 -10.73
N ALA A 99 4.06 -0.60 -9.79
CA ALA A 99 4.33 -0.81 -8.38
C ALA A 99 4.53 -2.29 -8.04
N LEU A 100 3.65 -3.15 -8.56
CA LEU A 100 3.75 -4.60 -8.43
C LEU A 100 5.06 -5.15 -9.00
N ILE A 101 5.49 -4.69 -10.18
CA ILE A 101 6.78 -5.11 -10.76
C ILE A 101 7.94 -4.69 -9.85
N GLY A 102 7.86 -3.48 -9.29
CA GLY A 102 8.82 -2.99 -8.30
C GLY A 102 8.88 -3.84 -7.03
N ASP A 103 7.72 -4.23 -6.50
CA ASP A 103 7.59 -5.12 -5.34
C ASP A 103 8.20 -6.51 -5.62
N ILE A 104 7.90 -7.10 -6.78
CA ILE A 104 8.49 -8.38 -7.21
C ILE A 104 10.01 -8.26 -7.33
N ALA A 105 10.51 -7.19 -7.96
CA ALA A 105 11.94 -6.95 -8.05
C ALA A 105 12.58 -6.81 -6.65
N THR A 106 11.89 -6.18 -5.71
CA THR A 106 12.34 -5.97 -4.33
C THR A 106 12.38 -7.27 -3.53
N TYR A 107 11.31 -8.07 -3.50
CA TYR A 107 11.19 -9.18 -2.53
C TYR A 107 11.41 -10.58 -3.12
N TRP A 108 11.25 -10.73 -4.43
CA TRP A 108 11.42 -12.03 -5.09
C TRP A 108 12.77 -12.13 -5.80
N LEU A 109 13.13 -11.09 -6.57
CA LEU A 109 14.31 -11.16 -7.42
C LEU A 109 15.58 -10.65 -6.73
N SER A 110 15.49 -9.65 -5.85
CA SER A 110 16.70 -9.07 -5.26
C SER A 110 17.44 -9.99 -4.27
N ASP A 111 16.78 -11.05 -3.80
CA ASP A 111 17.41 -12.13 -3.03
C ASP A 111 18.46 -12.88 -3.90
N ILE A 112 18.23 -12.94 -5.22
CA ILE A 112 19.11 -13.60 -6.20
C ILE A 112 20.07 -12.58 -6.85
N TYR A 113 19.56 -11.41 -7.24
CA TYR A 113 20.31 -10.40 -8.02
C TYR A 113 20.94 -9.29 -7.16
N GLY A 114 20.74 -9.33 -5.84
CA GLY A 114 21.39 -8.46 -4.87
C GLY A 114 20.75 -7.08 -4.67
N ALA A 115 21.41 -6.29 -3.82
CA ALA A 115 20.89 -5.03 -3.28
C ALA A 115 20.62 -3.94 -4.35
N TYR A 116 21.29 -3.98 -5.49
CA TYR A 116 21.05 -3.01 -6.57
C TYR A 116 19.65 -3.16 -7.18
N LEU A 117 19.23 -4.41 -7.46
CA LEU A 117 17.88 -4.67 -7.96
C LEU A 117 16.82 -4.31 -6.91
N ARG A 118 17.12 -4.55 -5.62
CA ARG A 118 16.26 -4.12 -4.51
C ARG A 118 16.03 -2.61 -4.52
N ARG A 119 17.11 -1.84 -4.68
CA ARG A 119 17.05 -0.38 -4.72
C ARG A 119 16.25 0.11 -5.92
N ILE A 120 16.44 -0.48 -7.10
CA ILE A 120 15.67 -0.12 -8.30
C ILE A 120 14.19 -0.45 -8.10
N GLY A 121 13.88 -1.69 -7.71
CA GLY A 121 12.52 -2.16 -7.50
C GLY A 121 11.76 -1.26 -6.52
N PHE A 122 12.37 -0.95 -5.37
CA PHE A 122 11.73 -0.16 -4.35
C PHE A 122 11.70 1.34 -4.66
N TRP A 123 12.88 1.97 -4.77
CA TRP A 123 12.99 3.44 -4.82
C TRP A 123 12.64 4.05 -6.16
N TYR A 124 12.77 3.30 -7.25
CA TYR A 124 12.60 3.83 -8.61
C TYR A 124 11.37 3.27 -9.33
N ALA A 125 10.74 2.20 -8.83
CA ALA A 125 9.52 1.65 -9.40
C ALA A 125 8.36 1.67 -8.40
N GLU A 126 8.43 0.90 -7.31
CA GLU A 126 7.32 0.73 -6.38
C GLU A 126 6.88 2.04 -5.73
N PHE A 127 7.79 2.65 -4.98
CA PHE A 127 7.51 3.83 -4.18
C PHE A 127 7.00 5.02 -5.02
N PRO A 128 7.66 5.41 -6.13
CA PRO A 128 7.17 6.50 -6.96
C PRO A 128 5.81 6.22 -7.60
N ALA A 129 5.56 4.98 -8.06
CA ALA A 129 4.30 4.63 -8.71
C ALA A 129 3.11 4.73 -7.74
N LEU A 130 3.29 4.27 -6.49
CA LEU A 130 2.26 4.40 -5.45
C LEU A 130 1.99 5.86 -5.08
N ILE A 131 3.03 6.70 -4.98
CA ILE A 131 2.88 8.14 -4.72
C ILE A 131 2.11 8.82 -5.85
N ILE A 132 2.50 8.58 -7.11
CA ILE A 132 1.84 9.20 -8.25
C ILE A 132 0.38 8.78 -8.33
N LEU A 133 0.07 7.51 -8.04
CA LEU A 133 -1.30 7.02 -7.99
C LEU A 133 -2.14 7.73 -6.91
N LEU A 134 -1.62 7.85 -5.69
CA LEU A 134 -2.29 8.54 -4.60
C LEU A 134 -2.48 10.03 -4.90
N ALA A 135 -1.46 10.69 -5.44
CA ALA A 135 -1.54 12.09 -5.85
C ALA A 135 -2.59 12.30 -6.97
N TYR A 136 -2.67 11.36 -7.92
CA TYR A 136 -3.67 11.37 -8.99
C TYR A 136 -5.09 11.26 -8.42
N TRP A 137 -5.34 10.31 -7.52
CA TRP A 137 -6.65 10.13 -6.88
C TRP A 137 -7.04 11.31 -5.99
N PHE A 138 -6.09 11.86 -5.23
CA PHE A 138 -6.31 13.05 -4.41
C PHE A 138 -6.64 14.28 -5.28
N SER A 139 -5.93 14.47 -6.39
CA SER A 139 -6.18 15.57 -7.34
C SER A 139 -7.57 15.45 -7.97
N LEU A 140 -7.97 14.23 -8.36
CA LEU A 140 -9.30 13.96 -8.89
C LEU A 140 -10.40 14.26 -7.86
N ALA A 141 -10.22 13.82 -6.62
CA ALA A 141 -11.15 14.09 -5.52
C ALA A 141 -11.27 15.59 -5.22
N SER A 142 -10.14 16.30 -5.20
CA SER A 142 -10.08 17.74 -5.00
C SER A 142 -10.81 18.49 -6.11
N TYR A 143 -10.53 18.14 -7.37
CA TYR A 143 -11.22 18.73 -8.53
C TYR A 143 -12.73 18.52 -8.49
N GLN A 144 -13.17 17.29 -8.20
CA GLN A 144 -14.60 16.98 -8.08
C GLN A 144 -15.25 17.73 -6.91
N SER A 145 -14.53 17.92 -5.81
CA SER A 145 -15.04 18.66 -4.64
C SER A 145 -15.28 20.13 -4.95
N ILE A 146 -14.32 20.75 -5.65
CA ILE A 146 -14.45 22.13 -6.12
C ILE A 146 -15.62 22.25 -7.09
N LYS A 147 -15.70 21.36 -8.10
CA LYS A 147 -16.76 21.38 -9.11
C LYS A 147 -18.16 21.19 -8.52
N SER A 148 -18.30 20.27 -7.56
CA SER A 148 -19.60 19.95 -6.93
C SER A 148 -19.93 20.83 -5.71
N ARG A 149 -19.00 21.70 -5.27
CA ARG A 149 -19.07 22.46 -4.02
C ARG A 149 -19.39 21.60 -2.78
N LYS A 150 -19.02 20.32 -2.81
CA LYS A 150 -19.22 19.35 -1.73
C LYS A 150 -17.95 18.53 -1.54
N PRO A 151 -17.45 18.35 -0.31
CA PRO A 151 -16.22 17.62 -0.07
C PRO A 151 -16.39 16.15 -0.49
N GLN A 152 -15.55 15.70 -1.42
CA GLN A 152 -15.50 14.30 -1.81
C GLN A 152 -14.78 13.52 -0.71
N PRO A 153 -15.33 12.37 -0.28
CA PRO A 153 -14.73 11.54 0.77
C PRO A 153 -13.27 11.15 0.51
N MET A 154 -12.87 11.08 -0.75
CA MET A 154 -11.50 10.75 -1.15
C MET A 154 -10.48 11.86 -0.83
N ILE A 155 -10.89 13.08 -0.45
CA ILE A 155 -9.96 14.10 0.04
C ILE A 155 -9.19 13.58 1.28
N TRP A 156 -9.82 12.73 2.09
CA TRP A 156 -9.20 12.13 3.25
C TRP A 156 -8.07 11.13 2.92
N LEU A 157 -7.86 10.77 1.65
CA LEU A 157 -6.74 9.94 1.20
C LEU A 157 -5.39 10.44 1.74
N LEU A 158 -5.11 11.74 1.58
CA LEU A 158 -3.82 12.31 1.92
C LEU A 158 -3.61 12.35 3.45
N PRO A 159 -4.56 12.87 4.27
CA PRO A 159 -4.47 12.75 5.73
C PRO A 159 -4.33 11.31 6.23
N LEU A 160 -5.10 10.36 5.67
CA LEU A 160 -5.01 8.96 6.05
C LEU A 160 -3.66 8.35 5.67
N THR A 161 -3.09 8.75 4.53
CA THR A 161 -1.76 8.32 4.11
C THR A 161 -0.70 8.82 5.07
N ILE A 162 -0.74 10.10 5.43
CA ILE A 162 0.21 10.69 6.38
C ILE A 162 0.10 10.00 7.74
N LEU A 163 -1.12 9.73 8.22
CA LEU A 163 -1.35 9.03 9.48
C LEU A 163 -0.84 7.60 9.42
N ALA A 164 -1.12 6.86 8.34
CA ALA A 164 -0.64 5.49 8.16
C ALA A 164 0.90 5.44 8.17
N ILE A 165 1.56 6.34 7.44
CA ILE A 165 3.02 6.46 7.44
C ILE A 165 3.54 6.83 8.83
N GLY A 166 2.91 7.78 9.51
CA GLY A 166 3.34 8.21 10.84
C GLY A 166 3.23 7.09 11.89
N CYS A 167 2.18 6.27 11.82
CA CYS A 167 1.94 5.19 12.77
C CYS A 167 2.77 3.93 12.48
N ILE A 168 2.86 3.54 11.21
CA ILE A 168 3.51 2.30 10.79
C ILE A 168 4.99 2.53 10.52
N GLN A 169 5.38 3.73 10.06
CA GLN A 169 6.72 4.10 9.61
C GLN A 169 7.28 3.22 8.47
N TYR A 170 6.44 2.45 7.78
CA TYR A 170 6.85 1.61 6.66
C TYR A 170 6.11 1.98 5.38
N LEU A 171 6.81 2.67 4.48
CA LEU A 171 6.22 3.43 3.37
C LEU A 171 5.37 2.61 2.38
N PRO A 172 5.88 1.58 1.67
CA PRO A 172 5.16 0.94 0.58
C PRO A 172 3.83 0.34 1.05
N HIS A 173 3.86 -0.33 2.21
CA HIS A 173 2.68 -1.00 2.76
C HIS A 173 1.68 0.00 3.34
N SER A 174 2.14 1.13 3.89
CA SER A 174 1.26 2.21 4.34
C SER A 174 0.46 2.80 3.16
N PHE A 175 1.09 2.95 1.99
CA PHE A 175 0.38 3.38 0.78
C PHE A 175 -0.62 2.34 0.29
N LEU A 176 -0.22 1.06 0.22
CA LEU A 176 -1.11 -0.02 -0.19
C LEU A 176 -2.32 -0.15 0.74
N LEU A 177 -2.13 0.06 2.05
CA LEU A 177 -3.22 0.06 3.02
C LEU A 177 -4.26 1.14 2.68
N VAL A 178 -3.81 2.36 2.43
CA VAL A 178 -4.70 3.47 2.09
C VAL A 178 -5.41 3.20 0.76
N ILE A 179 -4.67 2.71 -0.24
CA ILE A 179 -5.23 2.33 -1.54
C ILE A 179 -6.32 1.28 -1.36
N LEU A 180 -6.05 0.21 -0.62
CA LEU A 180 -6.98 -0.88 -0.35
C LEU A 180 -8.23 -0.39 0.37
N ILE A 181 -8.11 0.46 1.39
CA ILE A 181 -9.23 1.07 2.11
C ILE A 181 -10.12 1.85 1.13
N VAL A 182 -9.52 2.67 0.27
CA VAL A 182 -10.28 3.53 -0.64
C VAL A 182 -11.03 2.73 -1.69
N VAL A 183 -10.37 1.77 -2.36
CA VAL A 183 -11.05 0.93 -3.36
C VAL A 183 -12.07 -0.02 -2.72
N SER A 184 -11.95 -0.30 -1.42
CA SER A 184 -12.87 -1.17 -0.67
C SER A 184 -14.17 -0.48 -0.24
N PHE A 185 -14.11 0.79 0.14
CA PHE A 185 -15.24 1.47 0.80
C PHE A 185 -15.95 2.53 -0.03
N LYS A 186 -15.33 3.12 -1.06
CA LYS A 186 -16.03 4.08 -1.95
C LYS A 186 -15.58 3.97 -3.41
N PRO A 187 -16.48 3.65 -4.35
CA PRO A 187 -16.21 3.94 -5.75
C PRO A 187 -16.11 5.45 -5.92
N PHE A 188 -15.15 5.89 -6.73
CA PHE A 188 -15.08 7.26 -7.25
C PHE A 188 -16.48 7.70 -7.62
N THR A 189 -16.89 8.86 -7.13
CA THR A 189 -18.27 9.32 -7.26
C THR A 189 -18.73 9.27 -8.71
N GLN A 190 -19.96 8.77 -8.88
CA GLN A 190 -20.68 8.79 -10.14
C GLN A 190 -20.60 10.20 -10.75
N SER A 191 -20.00 10.30 -11.93
CA SER A 191 -20.31 11.40 -12.83
C SER A 191 -21.74 11.15 -13.28
N SER A 192 -22.72 11.82 -12.67
CA SER A 192 -23.98 12.09 -13.36
C SER A 192 -23.64 12.68 -14.73
N ASN A 193 -24.31 12.17 -15.76
CA ASN A 193 -24.24 12.67 -17.13
C ASN A 193 -24.38 14.19 -17.19
#